data_AF-A0AAV4A5K7-F1
#
_entry.id   AF-A0AAV4A5K7-F1
#
_cell.length_a   1.000
_cell.length_b   1.000
_cell.length_c   1.000
_cell.angle_alpha   90.00
_cell.angle_beta   90.00
_cell.angle_gamma   90.00
#
_symmetry.space_group_name_H-M   'P 1'
#
loop_
_entity.id
_entity.type
_entity.pdbx_description
1 polymer ?
#
loop_
_entity_poly.entity_id
_entity_poly.type
_entity_poly.pdbx_seq_one_letter_code
_entity_poly.pdbx_strand_id
1 'polypeptide(L)'
;MRQSQIAHHVVESDDLVLKTVQLSLKTGIKWKATEAVDVAKECLRMKEVIGQTQTDRWRFGTTTAKWWSKTEGKEKRDMIIDEIRNKEDSTRVQKAVQQPQQGHWTNWDNAMQRSLTWNDIWHMAPLRISFLIMSVYDLLPSNVNLV
;
A
#
# COMPACT_ATOMS: atom_id res chain seq x y z
N MET A 1 8.70 -3.37 -11.97
CA MET A 1 9.60 -3.07 -10.83
C MET A 1 11.08 -2.92 -11.20
N ARG A 2 11.77 -3.87 -11.85
CA ARG A 2 13.20 -3.66 -12.20
C ARG A 2 13.44 -2.40 -13.05
N GLN A 3 12.56 -2.10 -14.00
CA GLN A 3 12.69 -0.90 -14.83
C GLN A 3 12.43 0.42 -14.07
N SER A 4 11.61 0.43 -13.02
CA SER A 4 11.42 1.63 -12.18
C SER A 4 12.61 1.85 -11.24
N GLN A 5 13.22 0.79 -10.73
CA GLN A 5 14.49 0.87 -10.00
C GLN A 5 15.61 1.46 -10.87
N ILE A 6 15.72 0.99 -12.12
CA ILE A 6 16.71 1.50 -13.08
C ILE A 6 16.42 2.96 -13.44
N ALA A 7 15.14 3.33 -13.63
CA ALA A 7 14.74 4.72 -13.88
C ALA A 7 15.16 5.64 -12.74
N HIS A 8 14.91 5.22 -11.51
CA HIS A 8 15.33 5.99 -10.36
C HIS A 8 16.85 6.13 -10.27
N HIS A 9 17.60 5.03 -10.51
CA HIS A 9 19.06 5.05 -10.46
C HIS A 9 19.68 5.96 -11.54
N VAL A 10 19.10 5.99 -12.74
CA VAL A 10 19.55 6.90 -13.81
C VAL A 10 19.28 8.36 -13.44
N VAL A 11 18.16 8.64 -12.77
CA VAL A 11 17.78 10.00 -12.37
C VAL A 11 18.58 10.52 -11.16
N GLU A 12 18.95 9.64 -10.22
CA GLU A 12 19.72 10.03 -9.03
C GLU A 12 21.24 9.94 -9.17
N SER A 13 21.77 9.26 -10.21
CA SER A 13 23.23 9.11 -10.30
C SER A 13 23.93 10.45 -10.55
N ASP A 14 25.00 10.70 -9.79
CA ASP A 14 25.89 11.85 -9.98
C ASP A 14 26.90 11.68 -11.12
N ASP A 15 26.92 10.50 -11.76
CA ASP A 15 27.78 10.22 -12.89
C ASP A 15 27.51 11.18 -14.04
N LEU A 16 28.51 12.01 -14.35
CA LEU A 16 28.47 12.98 -15.45
C LEU A 16 28.15 12.31 -16.79
N VAL A 17 28.60 11.07 -16.99
CA VAL A 17 28.34 10.28 -18.20
C VAL A 17 26.86 9.92 -18.34
N LEU A 18 26.17 9.61 -17.24
CA LEU A 18 24.74 9.28 -17.28
C LEU A 18 23.89 10.54 -17.49
N LYS A 19 24.31 11.68 -16.92
CA LYS A 19 23.66 12.99 -17.11
C LYS A 19 23.81 13.49 -18.56
N THR A 20 24.97 13.31 -19.19
CA THR A 20 25.21 13.77 -20.57
C THR A 20 24.49 12.93 -21.62
N VAL A 21 24.36 11.61 -21.40
CA VAL A 21 23.77 10.71 -22.37
C VAL A 21 22.23 10.78 -22.40
N GLN A 22 21.59 11.41 -21.41
CA GLN A 22 20.12 11.48 -21.27
C GLN A 22 19.48 10.12 -21.60
N LEU A 23 19.82 9.09 -20.81
CA LEU A 23 19.34 7.73 -21.07
C LEU A 23 17.81 7.66 -21.12
N SER A 24 17.27 7.57 -22.34
CA SER A 24 15.85 7.32 -22.54
C SER A 24 15.58 5.84 -22.25
N LEU A 25 14.92 5.56 -21.13
CA LEU A 25 14.48 4.20 -20.84
C LEU A 25 13.37 3.81 -21.81
N LYS A 26 13.67 2.87 -22.70
CA LYS A 26 12.69 2.24 -23.59
C LYS A 26 11.77 1.36 -22.75
N THR A 27 10.74 1.99 -22.20
CA THR A 27 9.63 1.34 -21.52
C THR A 27 8.49 1.10 -22.53
N GLY A 28 7.57 0.19 -22.22
CA GLY A 28 6.48 -0.14 -23.14
C GLY A 28 5.47 1.01 -23.31
N ILE A 29 4.57 0.90 -24.28
CA ILE A 29 3.56 1.93 -24.59
C ILE A 29 2.62 2.20 -23.39
N LYS A 30 2.27 1.15 -22.65
CA LYS A 30 1.27 1.22 -21.57
C LYS A 30 1.83 1.77 -20.26
N TRP A 31 3.14 1.75 -20.06
CA TRP A 31 3.74 2.14 -18.80
C TRP A 31 5.09 2.81 -19.02
N LYS A 32 5.19 4.06 -18.58
CA LYS A 32 6.41 4.84 -18.61
C LYS A 32 7.00 4.95 -17.21
N ALA A 33 8.21 4.45 -17.04
CA ALA A 33 8.85 4.38 -15.72
C ALA A 33 9.23 5.76 -15.17
N THR A 34 9.64 6.70 -16.02
CA THR A 34 10.01 8.06 -15.60
C THR A 34 8.82 8.81 -15.02
N GLU A 35 7.69 8.83 -15.75
CA GLU A 35 6.44 9.43 -15.29
C GLU A 35 5.94 8.79 -13.99
N ALA A 36 6.03 7.46 -13.86
CA ALA A 36 5.63 6.75 -12.64
C ALA A 36 6.49 7.15 -11.42
N VAL A 37 7.80 7.33 -11.62
CA VAL A 37 8.72 7.79 -10.58
C VAL A 37 8.44 9.24 -10.18
N ASP A 38 8.19 10.12 -11.13
CA ASP A 38 7.89 11.53 -10.84
C ASP A 38 6.58 11.67 -10.07
N VAL A 39 5.54 10.95 -10.47
CA VAL A 39 4.27 10.96 -9.71
C VAL A 39 4.45 10.35 -8.31
N ALA A 40 5.27 9.31 -8.16
CA ALA A 40 5.56 8.75 -6.84
C ALA A 40 6.30 9.77 -5.95
N LYS A 41 7.24 10.55 -6.48
CA LYS A 41 7.92 11.62 -5.75
C LYS A 41 6.95 12.71 -5.28
N GLU A 42 6.03 13.15 -6.14
CA GLU A 42 5.03 14.15 -5.75
C GLU A 42 4.06 13.61 -4.69
N CYS A 43 3.65 12.34 -4.79
CA CYS A 43 2.86 11.69 -3.75
C CYS A 43 3.61 11.65 -2.40
N LEU A 44 4.90 11.34 -2.39
CA LEU A 44 5.72 11.33 -1.18
C LEU A 44 5.84 12.73 -0.55
N ARG A 45 6.03 13.77 -1.38
CA ARG A 45 6.01 15.17 -0.90
C ARG A 45 4.66 15.54 -0.31
N MET A 46 3.56 15.13 -0.94
CA MET A 46 2.21 15.38 -0.42
C MET A 46 1.99 14.66 0.91
N LYS A 47 2.43 13.40 1.05
CA LYS A 47 2.38 12.66 2.32
C LYS A 47 3.17 13.35 3.42
N GLU A 48 4.31 13.95 3.08
CA GLU A 48 5.10 14.74 4.02
C GLU A 48 4.38 16.02 4.49
N VAL A 49 3.61 16.68 3.61
CA VAL A 49 2.77 17.84 3.97
C VAL A 49 1.58 17.44 4.85
N ILE A 50 0.90 16.34 4.52
CA ILE A 50 -0.21 15.80 5.30
C ILE A 50 0.27 15.36 6.70
N GLY A 51 1.52 14.90 6.77
CA GLY A 51 2.12 14.37 7.98
C GLY A 51 1.72 12.91 8.22
N GLN A 52 2.02 12.43 9.44
CA GLN A 52 1.71 11.06 9.81
C GLN A 52 0.20 10.90 9.97
N THR A 53 -0.44 10.15 9.07
CA THR A 53 -1.84 9.78 9.22
C THR A 53 -1.95 8.54 10.11
N GLN A 54 -3.07 8.43 10.82
CA GLN A 54 -3.47 7.14 11.35
C GLN A 54 -3.64 6.19 10.18
N THR A 55 -3.08 5.01 10.32
CA THR A 55 -2.97 4.05 9.25
C THR A 55 -3.45 2.73 9.86
N ASP A 56 -4.53 2.20 9.30
CA ASP A 56 -5.41 1.19 9.89
C ASP A 56 -5.77 1.47 11.37
N ARG A 57 -5.78 0.42 12.21
CA ARG A 57 -6.09 0.50 13.64
C ARG A 57 -4.85 0.76 14.50
N TRP A 58 -3.71 1.03 13.88
CA TRP A 58 -2.50 1.37 14.61
C TRP A 58 -2.75 2.74 15.26
N ARG A 59 -2.53 2.84 16.57
CA ARG A 59 -2.76 4.11 17.28
C ARG A 59 -1.81 5.16 16.74
N PHE A 60 -2.24 6.42 16.74
CA PHE A 60 -1.36 7.53 16.41
C PHE A 60 -0.09 7.46 17.28
N GLY A 61 1.09 7.44 16.64
CA GLY A 61 2.39 7.41 17.31
C GLY A 61 3.05 6.03 17.48
N THR A 62 2.45 4.91 17.04
CA THR A 62 3.13 3.59 17.10
C THR A 62 4.20 3.41 16.03
N THR A 63 4.05 4.08 14.88
CA THR A 63 4.97 3.96 13.75
C THR A 63 5.91 5.16 13.70
N THR A 64 7.19 4.91 13.48
CA THR A 64 8.15 5.98 13.22
C THR A 64 7.91 6.56 11.83
N ALA A 65 7.61 7.87 11.78
CA ALA A 65 7.39 8.57 10.52
C ALA A 65 8.71 8.62 9.72
N LYS A 66 8.69 8.04 8.52
CA LYS A 66 9.78 8.15 7.55
C LYS A 66 9.48 9.32 6.62
N TRP A 67 10.36 10.32 6.64
CA TRP A 67 10.18 11.55 5.88
C TRP A 67 10.99 11.51 4.60
N TRP A 68 10.35 11.82 3.48
CA TRP A 68 11.00 11.84 2.17
C TRP A 68 12.19 12.82 2.12
N SER A 69 12.05 14.00 2.74
CA SER A 69 13.13 14.99 2.81
C SER A 69 14.35 14.54 3.63
N LYS A 70 14.17 13.65 4.61
CA LYS A 70 15.21 13.24 5.58
C LYS A 70 15.85 11.90 5.26
N THR A 71 15.40 11.23 4.21
CA THR A 71 15.82 9.88 3.85
C THR A 71 16.75 9.92 2.65
N GLU A 72 17.79 9.11 2.69
CA GLU A 72 18.84 9.09 1.67
C GLU A 72 19.16 7.66 1.22
N GLY A 73 19.80 7.55 0.04
CA GLY A 73 20.31 6.29 -0.45
C GLY A 73 19.22 5.25 -0.74
N LYS A 74 19.40 4.03 -0.20
CA LYS A 74 18.53 2.88 -0.49
C LYS A 74 17.10 3.08 0.00
N GLU A 75 16.92 3.64 1.19
CA GLU A 75 15.59 3.82 1.79
C GLU A 75 14.70 4.72 0.94
N LYS A 76 15.30 5.76 0.35
CA LYS A 76 14.68 6.65 -0.61
C LYS A 76 14.09 5.91 -1.81
N ARG A 77 14.84 4.92 -2.33
CA ARG A 77 14.40 4.08 -3.45
C ARG A 77 13.28 3.16 -3.04
N ASP A 78 13.42 2.53 -1.87
CA ASP A 78 12.41 1.61 -1.34
C ASP A 78 11.06 2.33 -1.17
N MET A 79 11.04 3.56 -0.63
CA MET A 79 9.82 4.36 -0.55
C MET A 79 9.19 4.65 -1.92
N ILE A 80 9.98 5.02 -2.93
CA ILE A 80 9.42 5.23 -4.29
C ILE A 80 8.81 3.94 -4.84
N ILE A 81 9.50 2.81 -4.66
CA ILE A 81 9.02 1.52 -5.17
C ILE A 81 7.71 1.14 -4.48
N ASP A 82 7.66 1.32 -3.15
CA ASP A 82 6.47 1.05 -2.36
C ASP A 82 5.30 1.94 -2.79
N GLU A 83 5.53 3.23 -3.05
CA GLU A 83 4.47 4.11 -3.57
C GLU A 83 3.99 3.73 -4.96
N ILE A 84 4.90 3.38 -5.87
CA ILE A 84 4.53 2.90 -7.21
C ILE A 84 3.67 1.64 -7.08
N ARG A 85 4.04 0.73 -6.18
CA ARG A 85 3.29 -0.50 -5.92
C ARG A 85 1.91 -0.20 -5.33
N ASN A 86 1.83 0.63 -4.31
CA ASN A 86 0.58 1.03 -3.67
C ASN A 86 -0.38 1.70 -4.67
N LYS A 87 0.13 2.55 -5.56
CA LYS A 87 -0.66 3.19 -6.61
C LYS A 87 -1.19 2.17 -7.63
N GLU A 88 -0.36 1.21 -8.01
CA GLU A 88 -0.77 0.15 -8.94
C GLU A 88 -1.81 -0.77 -8.30
N ASP A 89 -1.64 -1.13 -7.02
CA ASP A 89 -2.60 -1.92 -6.26
C ASP A 89 -3.92 -1.17 -6.07
N SER A 90 -3.88 0.14 -5.80
CA SER A 90 -5.08 0.99 -5.76
C SER A 90 -5.82 0.98 -7.10
N THR A 91 -5.08 1.03 -8.22
CA THR A 91 -5.66 0.96 -9.57
C THR A 91 -6.28 -0.40 -9.85
N ARG A 92 -5.64 -1.49 -9.39
CA ARG A 92 -6.18 -2.86 -9.49
C ARG A 92 -7.49 -2.99 -8.71
N VAL A 93 -7.53 -2.47 -7.48
CA VAL A 93 -8.74 -2.46 -6.64
C VAL A 93 -9.85 -1.64 -7.30
N GLN A 94 -9.55 -0.43 -7.78
CA GLN A 94 -10.52 0.40 -8.51
C GLN A 94 -11.09 -0.34 -9.73
N LYS A 95 -10.25 -1.04 -10.48
CA LYS A 95 -10.69 -1.85 -11.62
C LYS A 95 -11.57 -3.02 -11.17
N ALA A 96 -11.22 -3.70 -10.09
CA ALA A 96 -12.02 -4.79 -9.54
C ALA A 96 -13.42 -4.29 -9.13
N VAL A 97 -13.51 -3.14 -8.46
CA VAL A 97 -14.79 -2.51 -8.08
C VAL A 97 -15.68 -2.22 -9.30
N GLN A 98 -15.09 -1.85 -10.44
CA GLN A 98 -15.82 -1.60 -11.69
C GLN A 98 -16.28 -2.88 -12.42
N GLN A 99 -15.85 -4.06 -11.99
CA GLN A 99 -16.19 -5.35 -12.61
C GLN A 99 -17.23 -6.09 -11.76
N PRO A 100 -18.54 -5.95 -12.00
CA PRO A 100 -19.57 -6.47 -11.09
C PRO A 100 -19.51 -7.99 -10.90
N GLN A 101 -19.18 -8.75 -11.95
CA GLN A 101 -19.11 -10.21 -11.86
C GLN A 101 -17.77 -10.73 -11.32
N GLN A 102 -16.64 -10.20 -11.80
CA GLN A 102 -15.30 -10.67 -11.43
C GLN A 102 -14.79 -10.05 -10.11
N GLY A 103 -15.22 -8.83 -9.82
CA GLY A 103 -14.93 -8.07 -8.61
C GLY A 103 -15.99 -8.19 -7.55
N HIS A 104 -16.86 -9.21 -7.61
CA HIS A 104 -17.93 -9.41 -6.64
C HIS A 104 -17.42 -9.46 -5.19
N TRP A 105 -16.17 -9.91 -4.99
CA TRP A 105 -15.47 -9.92 -3.69
C TRP A 105 -15.20 -8.53 -3.10
N THR A 106 -15.30 -7.45 -3.89
CA THR A 106 -15.15 -6.07 -3.42
C THR A 106 -16.42 -5.52 -2.78
N ASN A 107 -17.57 -6.18 -3.01
CA ASN A 107 -18.87 -5.79 -2.47
C ASN A 107 -19.29 -6.74 -1.34
N TRP A 108 -19.99 -6.19 -0.35
CA TRP A 108 -20.50 -6.93 0.79
C TRP A 108 -21.98 -7.35 0.65
N ASP A 109 -22.61 -7.09 -0.50
CA ASP A 109 -24.06 -7.30 -0.70
C ASP A 109 -24.52 -8.76 -0.47
N ASN A 110 -23.65 -9.73 -0.77
CA ASN A 110 -23.92 -11.16 -0.57
C ASN A 110 -23.23 -11.72 0.68
N ALA A 111 -22.61 -10.86 1.50
CA ALA A 111 -22.03 -11.31 2.75
C ALA A 111 -23.16 -11.77 3.67
N MET A 112 -23.12 -13.03 4.09
CA MET A 112 -24.17 -13.59 4.93
C MET A 112 -24.22 -12.82 6.25
N GLN A 113 -25.25 -12.00 6.43
CA GLN A 113 -25.43 -11.24 7.65
C GLN A 113 -25.73 -12.23 8.78
N ARG A 114 -24.75 -12.43 9.66
CA ARG A 114 -24.91 -13.31 10.81
C ARG A 114 -25.32 -12.49 12.03
N SER A 115 -26.62 -12.44 12.30
CA SER A 115 -27.11 -11.94 13.59
C SER A 115 -26.83 -12.99 14.67
N LEU A 116 -25.92 -12.71 15.59
CA LEU A 116 -25.68 -13.56 16.75
C LEU A 116 -26.69 -13.19 17.84
N THR A 117 -27.54 -14.14 18.21
CA THR A 117 -28.40 -13.95 19.39
C THR A 117 -27.59 -14.16 20.66
N TRP A 118 -28.09 -13.64 21.79
CA TRP A 118 -27.46 -13.86 23.09
C TRP A 118 -27.33 -15.36 23.42
N ASN A 119 -28.34 -16.15 23.02
CA ASN A 119 -28.33 -17.59 23.20
C ASN A 119 -27.20 -18.27 22.38
N ASP A 120 -26.98 -17.83 21.14
CA ASP A 120 -25.88 -18.34 20.32
C ASP A 120 -24.52 -18.06 20.98
N ILE A 121 -24.34 -16.88 21.56
CA ILE A 121 -23.10 -16.49 22.23
C ILE A 121 -22.85 -17.38 23.46
N TRP A 122 -23.86 -17.62 24.29
CA TRP A 122 -23.72 -18.47 25.49
C TRP A 122 -23.36 -19.92 25.17
N HIS A 123 -23.80 -20.43 24.03
CA HIS A 123 -23.55 -21.81 23.62
C HIS A 123 -22.37 -21.98 22.66
N MET A 124 -21.73 -20.89 22.22
CA MET A 124 -20.55 -20.97 21.36
C MET A 124 -19.29 -21.31 22.16
N ALA A 125 -18.39 -22.08 21.54
CA ALA A 125 -17.06 -22.32 22.09
C ALA A 125 -16.29 -20.98 22.25
N PRO A 126 -15.59 -20.76 23.38
CA PRO A 126 -14.88 -19.51 23.66
C PRO A 126 -13.93 -19.07 22.54
N LEU A 127 -13.22 -20.01 21.91
CA LEU A 127 -12.32 -19.73 20.79
C LEU A 127 -13.05 -19.21 19.54
N ARG A 128 -14.28 -19.68 19.29
CA ARG A 128 -15.09 -19.19 18.15
C ARG A 128 -15.58 -17.77 18.40
N ILE A 129 -15.98 -17.46 19.64
CA ILE A 129 -16.39 -16.11 20.03
C ILE A 129 -15.20 -15.16 19.89
N SER A 130 -14.03 -15.55 20.44
CA SER A 130 -12.80 -14.79 20.32
C SER A 130 -12.45 -14.54 18.86
N PHE A 131 -12.45 -15.58 18.01
CA PHE A 131 -12.21 -15.43 16.58
C PHE A 131 -13.21 -14.49 15.90
N LEU A 132 -14.51 -14.60 16.18
CA LEU A 132 -15.53 -13.73 15.60
C LEU A 132 -15.30 -12.27 15.97
N ILE A 133 -15.09 -11.98 17.26
CA ILE A 133 -14.78 -10.64 17.74
C ILE A 133 -13.50 -10.14 17.06
N MET A 134 -12.43 -10.93 17.09
CA MET A 134 -11.16 -10.56 16.48
C MET A 134 -11.27 -10.34 14.96
N SER A 135 -12.11 -11.09 14.24
CA SER A 135 -12.33 -10.90 12.81
C SER A 135 -13.07 -9.59 12.49
N VAL A 136 -14.05 -9.21 13.31
CA VAL A 136 -14.75 -7.92 13.17
C VAL A 136 -13.84 -6.75 13.53
N TYR A 137 -12.96 -6.95 14.52
CA TYR A 137 -12.03 -5.93 14.96
C TYR A 137 -10.65 -5.97 14.28
N ASP A 138 -10.45 -6.81 13.26
CA ASP A 138 -9.17 -7.04 12.59
C ASP A 138 -7.99 -7.27 13.57
N LEU A 139 -8.27 -7.95 14.68
CA LEU A 139 -7.33 -8.34 15.72
C LEU A 139 -6.83 -9.77 15.54
N LEU A 140 -7.16 -10.43 14.42
CA LEU A 140 -6.70 -11.78 14.15
C LEU A 140 -5.16 -11.83 14.17
N PRO A 141 -4.56 -12.97 14.58
CA PRO A 141 -3.12 -13.13 14.60
C PRO A 141 -2.52 -12.77 13.24
N SER A 142 -1.83 -11.65 13.20
CA SER A 142 -1.15 -11.10 12.02
C SER A 142 0.18 -10.53 12.52
N ASN A 143 1.16 -10.32 11.63
CA ASN A 143 2.44 -9.73 12.03
C ASN A 143 2.29 -8.36 12.73
N VAL A 144 1.14 -7.71 12.58
CA VAL A 144 0.82 -6.42 13.23
C VAL A 144 0.19 -6.62 14.62
N ASN A 145 -0.55 -7.71 14.82
CA ASN A 145 -1.31 -8.00 16.04
C ASN A 145 -0.57 -8.96 17.01
N LEU A 146 0.57 -9.52 16.58
CA LEU A 146 1.48 -10.28 17.42
C LEU A 146 2.47 -9.30 18.07
N VAL A 147 2.20 -8.91 19.32
CA VAL A 147 3.18 -8.26 20.20
C VAL A 147 4.18 -9.30 20.70
#